data_AF-A0A7W3PNV5-F1
#
_entry.id   AF-A0A7W3PNV5-F1
#
_cell.length_a   1.000
_cell.length_b   1.000
_cell.length_c   1.000
_cell.angle_alpha   90.00
_cell.angle_beta   90.00
_cell.angle_gamma   90.00
#
_symmetry.space_group_name_H-M   'P 1'
#
loop_
_entity.id
_entity.type
_entity.pdbx_description
1 polymer ?
#
loop_
_entity_poly.entity_id
_entity_poly.type
_entity_poly.pdbx_seq_one_letter_code
_entity_poly.pdbx_strand_id
1 'polypeptide(L)'
;MSAIMWPVTLLPLGLFLVTSNNPSSWAIMGVAFAFTSLLSFFAVTKRGPLVALGGLFLISTVMAAGARGDAAIYAVIASLAAMTLSFTKSRAFAWKALLPLAGLGISLIFYFMSQQAGVASTGLGGATAGSKSLAENLGVLVSNVMQLPALWIGVFGESGLGSVPVTLGNLGWLDTQMPMLVWVPALFVAMTAFFTGLRHLDMRKTLALCGVAAALIALPLYVLQVSLSRVGSDLQPRYLLPLIVVIMAVALYVKSGHDFFVSRGQIVVWVGMLGVAQSLALHVNMRRYITGTDVLSMNLNQNIEWWWSTSVGPQTVWIIGSISWFLLLLLIFNNLHLSGEKHVKTHAAFTATK
;
A
#
# COMPACT_ATOMS: atom_id res chain seq x y z
N MET A 1 7.58 -8.32 10.75
CA MET A 1 7.58 -6.88 10.35
C MET A 1 6.84 -6.65 9.05
N SER A 2 7.12 -7.41 7.98
CA SER A 2 6.36 -7.36 6.72
C SER A 2 4.84 -7.46 6.90
N ALA A 3 4.36 -8.23 7.89
CA ALA A 3 2.92 -8.33 8.16
C ALA A 3 2.25 -7.02 8.61
N ILE A 4 2.98 -6.08 9.25
CA ILE A 4 2.42 -4.82 9.77
C ILE A 4 2.07 -3.85 8.66
N MET A 5 2.86 -3.86 7.57
CA MET A 5 2.68 -2.91 6.48
C MET A 5 1.26 -2.99 5.90
N TRP A 6 0.63 -4.17 5.94
CA TRP A 6 -0.72 -4.42 5.44
C TRP A 6 -1.81 -3.69 6.24
N PRO A 7 -2.06 -3.98 7.52
CA PRO A 7 -3.13 -3.33 8.27
C PRO A 7 -2.96 -1.80 8.37
N VAL A 8 -1.73 -1.28 8.36
CA VAL A 8 -1.47 0.16 8.47
C VAL A 8 -1.56 0.92 7.14
N THR A 9 -1.72 0.24 6.00
CA THR A 9 -1.86 0.90 4.67
C THR A 9 -3.10 0.50 3.89
N LEU A 10 -3.73 -0.62 4.23
CA LEU A 10 -4.88 -1.11 3.48
C LEU A 10 -6.18 -0.37 3.81
N LEU A 11 -6.33 0.26 4.97
CA LEU A 11 -7.62 0.84 5.35
C LEU A 11 -7.84 2.24 4.78
N PRO A 12 -9.02 2.53 4.22
CA PRO A 12 -10.10 1.64 3.80
C PRO A 12 -9.94 1.17 2.34
N LEU A 13 -9.26 1.96 1.50
CA LEU A 13 -9.21 1.75 0.05
C LEU A 13 -8.51 0.45 -0.34
N GLY A 14 -7.38 0.14 0.26
CA GLY A 14 -6.64 -1.08 -0.04
C GLY A 14 -7.41 -2.34 0.31
N LEU A 15 -8.12 -2.37 1.43
CA LEU A 15 -8.94 -3.51 1.83
C LEU A 15 -10.10 -3.67 0.85
N PHE A 16 -10.81 -2.57 0.54
CA PHE A 16 -11.87 -2.54 -0.47
C PHE A 16 -11.39 -3.08 -1.83
N LEU A 17 -10.20 -2.68 -2.29
CA LEU A 17 -9.63 -3.12 -3.56
C LEU A 17 -9.17 -4.58 -3.51
N VAL A 18 -8.44 -4.98 -2.47
CA VAL A 18 -7.88 -6.34 -2.36
C VAL A 18 -8.98 -7.39 -2.29
N THR A 19 -10.12 -7.08 -1.67
CA THR A 19 -11.30 -7.96 -1.62
C THR A 19 -12.20 -7.87 -2.86
N SER A 20 -11.77 -7.18 -3.93
CA SER A 20 -12.53 -7.02 -5.17
C SER A 20 -11.85 -7.71 -6.36
N ASN A 21 -12.55 -7.78 -7.49
CA ASN A 21 -12.00 -8.23 -8.77
C ASN A 21 -11.26 -7.11 -9.54
N ASN A 22 -11.01 -5.95 -8.93
CA ASN A 22 -10.33 -4.84 -9.57
C ASN A 22 -8.86 -5.18 -9.89
N PRO A 23 -8.32 -4.85 -11.07
CA PRO A 23 -6.89 -5.07 -11.39
C PRO A 23 -5.93 -4.46 -10.36
N SER A 24 -6.31 -3.37 -9.70
CA SER A 24 -5.52 -2.76 -8.62
C SER A 24 -5.28 -3.70 -7.44
N SER A 25 -6.18 -4.65 -7.18
CA SER A 25 -6.00 -5.73 -6.19
C SER A 25 -4.71 -6.51 -6.46
N TRP A 26 -4.58 -6.98 -7.70
CA TRP A 26 -3.45 -7.76 -8.18
C TRP A 26 -2.15 -6.95 -8.20
N ALA A 27 -2.22 -5.66 -8.55
CA ALA A 27 -1.09 -4.74 -8.48
C ALA A 27 -0.60 -4.55 -7.03
N ILE A 28 -1.51 -4.27 -6.09
CA ILE A 28 -1.17 -4.06 -4.67
C ILE A 28 -0.55 -5.33 -4.10
N MET A 29 -1.21 -6.48 -4.28
CA MET A 29 -0.70 -7.75 -3.78
C MET A 29 0.61 -8.16 -4.44
N GLY A 30 0.68 -8.13 -5.77
CA GLY A 30 1.85 -8.55 -6.53
C GLY A 30 3.09 -7.72 -6.19
N VAL A 31 2.99 -6.39 -6.13
CA VAL A 31 4.14 -5.53 -5.79
C VAL A 31 4.61 -5.77 -4.35
N ALA A 32 3.68 -5.85 -3.40
CA ALA A 32 3.99 -6.07 -1.99
C ALA A 32 4.59 -7.46 -1.72
N PHE A 33 4.05 -8.51 -2.35
CA PHE A 33 4.60 -9.86 -2.24
C PHE A 33 5.91 -10.01 -3.01
N ALA A 34 6.11 -9.34 -4.15
CA ALA A 34 7.40 -9.32 -4.83
C ALA A 34 8.49 -8.69 -3.93
N PHE A 35 8.21 -7.56 -3.28
CA PHE A 35 9.14 -6.94 -2.33
C PHE A 35 9.51 -7.89 -1.18
N THR A 36 8.50 -8.43 -0.48
CA THR A 36 8.72 -9.23 0.74
C THR A 36 9.31 -10.60 0.45
N SER A 37 8.92 -11.24 -0.65
CA SER A 37 9.48 -12.52 -1.08
C SER A 37 10.93 -12.38 -1.51
N LEU A 38 11.27 -11.34 -2.27
CA LEU A 38 12.65 -11.08 -2.71
C LEU A 38 13.57 -10.70 -1.54
N LEU A 39 13.10 -9.84 -0.62
CA LEU A 39 13.83 -9.51 0.59
C LEU A 39 14.16 -10.78 1.40
N SER A 40 13.17 -11.67 1.55
CA SER A 40 13.34 -12.94 2.26
C SER A 40 14.24 -13.92 1.48
N PHE A 41 14.16 -13.93 0.15
CA PHE A 41 14.98 -14.77 -0.73
C PHE A 41 16.48 -14.48 -0.56
N PHE A 42 16.85 -13.20 -0.39
CA PHE A 42 18.24 -12.85 -0.10
C PHE A 42 18.69 -13.32 1.28
N ALA A 43 17.81 -13.33 2.28
CA ALA A 43 18.11 -13.73 3.65
C ALA A 43 18.26 -15.25 3.87
N VAL A 44 17.58 -16.08 3.08
CA VAL A 44 17.61 -17.55 3.27
C VAL A 44 18.79 -18.23 2.56
N THR A 45 19.29 -19.32 3.14
CA THR A 45 20.36 -20.17 2.55
C THR A 45 19.88 -21.58 2.18
N LYS A 46 18.81 -22.08 2.82
CA LYS A 46 18.26 -23.42 2.57
C LYS A 46 17.56 -23.48 1.20
N ARG A 47 17.79 -24.55 0.43
CA ARG A 47 17.27 -24.74 -0.94
C ARG A 47 15.74 -24.67 -1.03
N GLY A 48 15.00 -25.35 -0.16
CA GLY A 48 13.53 -25.37 -0.20
C GLY A 48 12.90 -23.97 -0.10
N PRO A 49 13.16 -23.21 0.99
CA PRO A 49 12.71 -21.84 1.13
C PRO A 49 13.22 -20.92 0.00
N LEU A 50 14.45 -21.12 -0.47
CA LEU A 50 15.02 -20.34 -1.58
C LEU A 50 14.19 -20.50 -2.86
N VAL A 51 13.85 -21.73 -3.25
CA VAL A 51 13.04 -22.01 -4.44
C VAL A 51 11.61 -21.48 -4.25
N ALA A 52 10.99 -21.71 -3.09
CA ALA A 52 9.65 -21.23 -2.81
C ALA A 52 9.54 -19.70 -2.87
N LEU A 53 10.48 -18.97 -2.24
CA LEU A 53 10.50 -17.51 -2.25
C LEU A 53 10.84 -16.95 -3.65
N GLY A 54 11.72 -17.63 -4.39
CA GLY A 54 12.01 -17.26 -5.78
C GLY A 54 10.80 -17.44 -6.69
N GLY A 55 10.07 -18.54 -6.54
CA GLY A 55 8.81 -18.78 -7.26
C GLY A 55 7.73 -17.77 -6.88
N LEU A 56 7.55 -17.49 -5.58
CA LEU A 56 6.62 -16.47 -5.11
C LEU A 56 6.96 -15.08 -5.67
N PHE A 57 8.25 -14.72 -5.74
CA PHE A 57 8.68 -13.47 -6.36
C PHE A 57 8.27 -13.37 -7.84
N LEU A 58 8.53 -14.43 -8.62
CA LEU A 58 8.19 -14.44 -10.05
C LEU A 58 6.68 -14.41 -10.28
N ILE A 59 5.91 -15.22 -9.53
CA ILE A 59 4.44 -15.20 -9.60
C ILE A 59 3.92 -13.82 -9.25
N SER A 60 4.42 -13.21 -8.17
CA SER A 60 3.99 -11.88 -7.73
C SER A 60 4.36 -10.79 -8.75
N THR A 61 5.51 -10.92 -9.40
CA THR A 61 5.95 -10.01 -10.47
C THR A 61 5.05 -10.13 -11.71
N VAL A 62 4.71 -11.34 -12.13
CA VAL A 62 3.76 -11.58 -13.23
C VAL A 62 2.36 -11.05 -12.87
N MET A 63 1.89 -11.30 -11.64
CA MET A 63 0.61 -10.76 -11.16
C MET A 63 0.59 -9.23 -11.19
N ALA A 64 1.66 -8.57 -10.73
CA ALA A 64 1.76 -7.11 -10.74
C ALA A 64 1.82 -6.56 -12.17
N ALA A 65 2.75 -7.06 -12.99
CA ALA A 65 2.96 -6.56 -14.34
C ALA A 65 1.79 -6.88 -15.29
N GLY A 66 1.11 -8.01 -15.06
CA GLY A 66 -0.08 -8.40 -15.80
C GLY A 66 -1.36 -7.66 -15.38
N ALA A 67 -1.39 -7.07 -14.18
CA ALA A 67 -2.54 -6.31 -13.72
C ALA A 67 -2.69 -4.98 -14.46
N ARG A 68 -1.58 -4.22 -14.57
CA ARG A 68 -1.52 -2.87 -15.11
C ARG A 68 -0.08 -2.55 -15.53
N GLY A 69 0.12 -1.69 -16.54
CA GLY A 69 1.46 -1.29 -16.99
C GLY A 69 2.24 -0.44 -15.97
N ASP A 70 1.57 0.44 -15.22
CA ASP A 70 2.18 1.17 -14.09
C ASP A 70 2.67 0.23 -12.97
N ALA A 71 1.92 -0.84 -12.69
CA ALA A 71 2.28 -1.84 -11.70
C ALA A 71 3.53 -2.65 -12.07
N ALA A 72 3.83 -2.82 -13.37
CA ALA A 72 5.10 -3.39 -13.82
C ALA A 72 6.30 -2.53 -13.37
N ILE A 73 6.19 -1.20 -13.48
CA ILE A 73 7.22 -0.26 -13.01
C ILE A 73 7.34 -0.35 -11.48
N TYR A 74 6.23 -0.45 -10.77
CA TYR A 74 6.23 -0.58 -9.31
C TYR A 74 6.89 -1.89 -8.83
N ALA A 75 6.71 -3.00 -9.56
CA ALA A 75 7.39 -4.26 -9.26
C ALA A 75 8.92 -4.14 -9.42
N VAL A 76 9.39 -3.39 -10.42
CA VAL A 76 10.82 -3.07 -10.58
C VAL A 76 11.32 -2.23 -9.42
N ILE A 77 10.61 -1.15 -9.05
CA ILE A 77 10.98 -0.28 -7.93
C ILE A 77 11.04 -1.07 -6.62
N ALA A 78 10.04 -1.90 -6.36
CA ALA A 78 10.01 -2.81 -5.21
C ALA A 78 11.21 -3.76 -5.21
N SER A 79 11.54 -4.35 -6.36
CA SER A 79 12.69 -5.24 -6.50
C SER A 79 14.01 -4.53 -6.22
N LEU A 80 14.19 -3.32 -6.74
CA LEU A 80 15.36 -2.48 -6.49
C LEU A 80 15.47 -2.09 -5.01
N ALA A 81 14.36 -1.74 -4.36
CA ALA A 81 14.35 -1.47 -2.92
C ALA A 81 14.80 -2.69 -2.11
N ALA A 82 14.26 -3.87 -2.40
CA ALA A 82 14.66 -5.12 -1.73
C ALA A 82 16.13 -5.48 -1.99
N MET A 83 16.63 -5.28 -3.21
CA MET A 83 18.04 -5.49 -3.57
C MET A 83 18.97 -4.52 -2.83
N THR A 84 18.60 -3.23 -2.76
CA THR A 84 19.36 -2.22 -2.02
C THR A 84 19.46 -2.57 -0.54
N LEU A 85 18.35 -2.93 0.09
CA LEU A 85 18.33 -3.35 1.51
C LEU A 85 19.20 -4.59 1.75
N SER A 86 19.16 -5.56 0.83
CA SER A 86 19.86 -6.84 0.94
C SER A 86 21.29 -6.85 0.43
N PHE A 87 21.79 -5.72 -0.10
CA PHE A 87 23.03 -5.69 -0.86
C PHE A 87 24.23 -6.22 -0.06
N THR A 88 25.02 -7.12 -0.64
CA THR A 88 26.33 -7.47 -0.08
C THR A 88 27.33 -7.61 -1.21
N LYS A 89 28.58 -7.18 -0.98
CA LYS A 89 29.66 -7.33 -1.96
C LYS A 89 30.14 -8.78 -1.95
N SER A 90 29.33 -9.70 -2.48
CA SER A 90 29.60 -11.13 -2.50
C SER A 90 29.18 -11.78 -3.82
N ARG A 91 29.89 -12.86 -4.22
CA ARG A 91 29.53 -13.64 -5.41
C ARG A 91 28.17 -14.33 -5.27
N ALA A 92 27.81 -14.73 -4.05
CA ALA A 92 26.51 -15.31 -3.75
C ALA A 92 25.37 -14.31 -4.01
N PHE A 93 25.54 -13.05 -3.62
CA PHE A 93 24.58 -11.99 -3.93
C PHE A 93 24.44 -11.76 -5.43
N ALA A 94 25.56 -11.71 -6.16
CA ALA A 94 25.56 -11.54 -7.61
C ALA A 94 24.77 -12.65 -8.33
N TRP A 95 24.93 -13.91 -7.90
CA TRP A 95 24.13 -15.02 -8.44
C TRP A 95 22.65 -14.91 -8.10
N LYS A 96 22.31 -14.55 -6.87
CA LYS A 96 20.91 -14.33 -6.46
C LYS A 96 20.28 -13.15 -7.20
N ALA A 97 21.05 -12.15 -7.62
CA ALA A 97 20.56 -10.99 -8.36
C ALA A 97 20.09 -11.32 -9.79
N LEU A 98 20.38 -12.51 -10.33
CA LEU A 98 19.79 -12.95 -11.61
C LEU A 98 18.27 -13.08 -11.54
N LEU A 99 17.71 -13.43 -10.38
CA LEU A 99 16.27 -13.57 -10.19
C LEU A 99 15.52 -12.24 -10.38
N PRO A 100 15.86 -11.14 -9.67
CA PRO A 100 15.21 -9.85 -9.93
C PRO A 100 15.51 -9.28 -11.32
N LEU A 101 16.64 -9.63 -11.95
CA LEU A 101 16.86 -9.30 -13.37
C LEU A 101 15.87 -10.01 -14.30
N ALA A 102 15.54 -11.28 -14.02
CA ALA A 102 14.47 -11.98 -14.74
C ALA A 102 13.10 -11.30 -14.48
N GLY A 103 12.82 -10.89 -13.24
CA GLY A 103 11.63 -10.12 -12.90
C GLY A 103 11.54 -8.77 -13.63
N LEU A 104 12.67 -8.07 -13.81
CA LEU A 104 12.77 -6.87 -14.64
C LEU A 104 12.43 -7.18 -16.10
N GLY A 105 12.97 -8.26 -16.67
CA GLY A 105 12.65 -8.71 -18.02
C GLY A 105 11.15 -8.96 -18.21
N ILE A 106 10.53 -9.68 -17.27
CA ILE A 106 9.07 -9.92 -17.26
C ILE A 106 8.33 -8.58 -17.22
N SER A 107 8.69 -7.68 -16.31
CA SER A 107 8.04 -6.38 -16.15
C SER A 107 8.13 -5.54 -17.44
N LEU A 108 9.28 -5.54 -18.12
CA LEU A 108 9.47 -4.84 -19.39
C LEU A 108 8.61 -5.45 -20.51
N ILE A 109 8.57 -6.78 -20.63
CA ILE A 109 7.74 -7.47 -21.64
C ILE A 109 6.28 -7.06 -21.47
N PHE A 110 5.74 -7.17 -20.26
CA PHE A 110 4.35 -6.80 -19.97
C PHE A 110 4.08 -5.32 -20.18
N TYR A 111 5.01 -4.44 -19.77
CA TYR A 111 4.89 -3.00 -20.01
C TYR A 111 4.73 -2.68 -21.50
N PHE A 112 5.58 -3.25 -22.36
CA PHE A 112 5.49 -3.04 -23.81
C PHE A 112 4.26 -3.71 -24.45
N MET A 113 3.85 -4.89 -23.97
CA MET A 113 2.65 -5.57 -24.46
C MET A 113 1.35 -4.83 -24.09
N SER A 114 1.33 -4.10 -22.97
CA SER A 114 0.14 -3.42 -22.47
C SER A 114 -0.28 -2.18 -23.27
N GLN A 115 0.50 -1.76 -24.27
CA GLN A 115 0.36 -0.50 -25.02
C GLN A 115 0.37 0.77 -24.15
N GLN A 116 0.58 0.67 -22.83
CA GLN A 116 0.67 1.81 -21.91
C GLN A 116 1.97 2.61 -22.08
N ALA A 117 2.95 2.08 -22.82
CA ALA A 117 4.12 2.84 -23.23
C ALA A 117 3.75 4.13 -23.99
N GLY A 118 2.60 4.15 -24.68
CA GLY A 118 2.07 5.36 -25.31
C GLY A 118 1.66 6.43 -24.30
N VAL A 119 1.09 6.08 -23.15
CA VAL A 119 0.71 7.06 -22.10
C VAL A 119 1.91 7.84 -21.60
N ALA A 120 3.09 7.22 -21.56
CA ALA A 120 4.32 7.89 -21.17
C ALA A 120 4.77 8.97 -22.17
N SER A 121 4.33 8.92 -23.43
CA SER A 121 4.68 9.87 -24.49
C SER A 121 3.53 10.79 -24.93
N THR A 122 2.28 10.34 -24.82
CA THR A 122 1.09 11.08 -25.29
C THR A 122 0.12 11.48 -24.16
N GLY A 123 0.39 11.05 -22.92
CA GLY A 123 -0.45 11.37 -21.76
C GLY A 123 -1.75 10.57 -21.69
N LEU A 124 -2.48 10.77 -20.59
CA LEU A 124 -3.81 10.23 -20.35
C LEU A 124 -4.82 11.01 -21.20
N GLY A 125 -5.58 10.32 -22.07
CA GLY A 125 -6.73 10.91 -22.77
C GLY A 125 -6.48 11.41 -24.20
N GLY A 126 -5.32 11.16 -24.80
CA GLY A 126 -5.09 11.42 -26.24
C GLY A 126 -5.15 12.89 -26.64
N ALA A 127 -5.13 13.81 -25.66
CA ALA A 127 -4.96 15.22 -25.94
C ALA A 127 -3.61 15.38 -26.65
N THR A 128 -3.66 15.69 -27.94
CA THR A 128 -2.48 16.18 -28.65
C THR A 128 -1.94 17.34 -27.83
N ALA A 129 -0.63 17.34 -27.58
CA ALA A 129 0.09 18.47 -27.04
C ALA A 129 0.02 19.64 -28.05
N GLY A 130 -1.17 20.18 -28.27
CA GLY A 130 -1.36 21.50 -28.85
C GLY A 130 -0.67 22.47 -27.91
N SER A 131 0.18 23.32 -28.49
CA SER A 131 1.15 24.19 -27.81
C SER A 131 0.50 25.04 -26.71
N LYS A 132 0.34 24.49 -25.51
CA LYS A 132 0.01 25.28 -24.32
C LYS A 132 1.20 26.18 -24.02
N SER A 133 0.91 27.40 -23.59
CA SER A 133 1.95 28.37 -23.23
C SER A 133 2.83 27.81 -22.09
N LEU A 134 4.07 28.30 -21.99
CA LEU A 134 4.97 27.95 -20.89
C LEU A 134 4.32 28.24 -19.52
N ALA A 135 3.55 29.32 -19.42
CA ALA A 135 2.83 29.72 -18.21
C ALA A 135 1.77 28.67 -17.80
N GLU A 136 0.99 28.14 -18.75
CA GLU A 136 0.00 27.11 -18.47
C GLU A 136 0.64 25.79 -18.06
N ASN A 137 1.74 25.39 -18.71
CA ASN A 137 2.49 24.19 -18.36
C ASN A 137 3.07 24.27 -16.94
N LEU A 138 3.67 25.40 -16.58
CA LEU A 138 4.18 25.65 -15.23
C LEU A 138 3.04 25.75 -14.21
N GLY A 139 1.91 26.35 -14.57
CA GLY A 139 0.72 26.44 -13.72
C GLY A 139 0.16 25.05 -13.35
N VAL A 140 0.12 24.12 -14.31
CA VAL A 140 -0.28 22.73 -14.06
C VAL A 140 0.71 22.04 -13.10
N LEU A 141 2.02 22.19 -13.34
CA LEU A 141 3.04 21.59 -12.49
C LEU A 141 2.92 22.09 -11.04
N VAL A 142 2.85 23.41 -10.85
CA VAL A 142 2.74 24.03 -9.53
C VAL A 142 1.46 23.58 -8.82
N SER A 143 0.33 23.57 -9.53
CA SER A 143 -0.95 23.06 -8.99
C SER A 143 -0.83 21.61 -8.54
N ASN A 144 -0.18 20.76 -9.33
CA ASN A 144 -0.04 19.34 -9.02
C ASN A 144 0.94 19.08 -7.87
N VAL A 145 2.03 19.83 -7.77
CA VAL A 145 2.95 19.75 -6.63
C VAL A 145 2.23 20.08 -5.32
N MET A 146 1.41 21.14 -5.31
CA MET A 146 0.64 21.53 -4.13
C MET A 146 -0.44 20.50 -3.75
N GLN A 147 -1.04 19.84 -4.74
CA GLN A 147 -2.13 18.88 -4.53
C GLN A 147 -1.67 17.43 -4.40
N LEU A 148 -0.39 17.13 -4.66
CA LEU A 148 0.17 15.78 -4.60
C LEU A 148 -0.12 15.05 -3.27
N PRO A 149 -0.06 15.70 -2.08
CA PRO A 149 -0.41 15.04 -0.83
C PRO A 149 -1.83 14.48 -0.79
N ALA A 150 -2.78 15.07 -1.53
CA ALA A 150 -4.16 14.55 -1.61
C ALA A 150 -4.21 13.15 -2.24
N LEU A 151 -3.30 12.82 -3.17
CA LEU A 151 -3.21 11.47 -3.72
C LEU A 151 -2.73 10.44 -2.70
N TRP A 152 -1.88 10.85 -1.75
CA TRP A 152 -1.38 9.95 -0.71
C TRP A 152 -2.40 9.77 0.41
N ILE A 153 -3.00 10.87 0.86
CA ILE A 153 -3.97 10.85 1.96
C ILE A 153 -5.29 10.20 1.50
N GLY A 154 -5.66 10.36 0.21
CA GLY A 154 -6.84 9.73 -0.37
C GLY A 154 -6.82 8.19 -0.32
N VAL A 155 -5.66 7.55 -0.18
CA VAL A 155 -5.58 6.10 0.09
C VAL A 155 -6.29 5.73 1.39
N PHE A 156 -6.27 6.62 2.37
CA PHE A 156 -6.92 6.41 3.65
C PHE A 156 -8.40 6.78 3.63
N GLY A 157 -9.00 7.11 2.48
CA GLY A 157 -10.43 7.43 2.37
C GLY A 157 -10.75 8.91 2.54
N GLU A 158 -9.73 9.77 2.47
CA GLU A 158 -9.91 11.21 2.60
C GLU A 158 -10.72 11.76 1.43
N SER A 159 -11.68 12.60 1.79
CA SER A 159 -12.71 13.07 0.87
C SER A 159 -13.10 14.51 1.13
N GLY A 160 -12.34 15.32 1.89
CA GLY A 160 -12.76 16.68 2.25
C GLY A 160 -11.80 17.54 3.08
N LEU A 161 -10.54 17.68 2.68
CA LEU A 161 -9.60 18.68 3.18
C LEU A 161 -9.38 19.82 2.15
N GLY A 162 -9.87 21.01 2.49
CA GLY A 162 -9.65 22.24 1.71
C GLY A 162 -10.59 22.40 0.49
N SER A 163 -10.17 23.23 -0.47
CA SER A 163 -10.95 23.60 -1.66
C SER A 163 -10.74 22.66 -2.87
N VAL A 164 -10.13 21.49 -2.67
CA VAL A 164 -9.91 20.47 -3.70
C VAL A 164 -11.23 19.73 -3.94
N PRO A 165 -11.58 19.30 -5.17
CA PRO A 165 -12.77 18.47 -5.40
C PRO A 165 -12.78 17.24 -4.47
N VAL A 166 -13.77 17.27 -3.57
CA VAL A 166 -13.99 16.54 -2.31
C VAL A 166 -14.37 15.06 -2.54
N THR A 167 -13.65 14.32 -3.40
CA THR A 167 -14.02 12.92 -3.73
C THR A 167 -12.87 11.94 -3.96
N LEU A 168 -11.61 12.37 -3.96
CA LEU A 168 -10.47 11.54 -4.41
C LEU A 168 -10.28 10.20 -3.69
N GLY A 169 -10.54 10.14 -2.38
CA GLY A 169 -10.41 8.92 -1.58
C GLY A 169 -11.71 8.12 -1.43
N ASN A 170 -12.82 8.53 -2.05
CA ASN A 170 -14.07 7.79 -1.98
C ASN A 170 -13.88 6.37 -2.54
N LEU A 171 -14.52 5.37 -1.90
CA LEU A 171 -14.42 3.99 -2.33
C LEU A 171 -15.22 3.75 -3.62
N GLY A 172 -14.90 2.64 -4.30
CA GLY A 172 -15.47 2.31 -5.61
C GLY A 172 -14.95 3.24 -6.70
N TRP A 173 -15.86 3.74 -7.54
CA TRP A 173 -15.57 4.77 -8.53
C TRP A 173 -15.90 6.16 -7.97
N LEU A 174 -15.20 6.52 -6.89
CA LEU A 174 -15.39 7.76 -6.14
C LEU A 174 -16.82 7.94 -5.56
N ASP A 175 -17.52 6.83 -5.34
CA ASP A 175 -18.95 6.82 -5.00
C ASP A 175 -19.19 6.89 -3.49
N THR A 176 -18.49 6.04 -2.72
CA THR A 176 -18.77 5.91 -1.29
C THR A 176 -17.84 6.78 -0.47
N GLN A 177 -18.37 7.87 0.07
CA GLN A 177 -17.63 8.77 0.94
C GLN A 177 -17.38 8.14 2.32
N MET A 178 -16.12 8.12 2.74
CA MET A 178 -15.74 7.61 4.06
C MET A 178 -15.79 8.72 5.11
N PRO A 179 -16.39 8.47 6.29
CA PRO A 179 -16.42 9.46 7.36
C PRO A 179 -15.02 9.70 7.94
N MET A 180 -14.81 10.86 8.56
CA MET A 180 -13.52 11.21 9.19
C MET A 180 -13.04 10.19 10.24
N LEU A 181 -13.98 9.53 10.91
CA LEU A 181 -13.70 8.48 11.90
C LEU A 181 -13.07 7.21 11.29
N VAL A 182 -13.07 7.09 9.96
CA VAL A 182 -12.35 6.03 9.24
C VAL A 182 -10.95 6.51 8.86
N TRP A 183 -10.86 7.62 8.12
CA TRP A 183 -9.61 8.00 7.46
C TRP A 183 -8.60 8.67 8.39
N VAL A 184 -9.05 9.47 9.38
CA VAL A 184 -8.14 10.14 10.32
C VAL A 184 -7.39 9.12 11.19
N PRO A 185 -8.07 8.13 11.84
CA PRO A 185 -7.36 7.13 12.63
C PRO A 185 -6.46 6.23 11.78
N ALA A 186 -6.90 5.84 10.56
CA ALA A 186 -6.09 5.03 9.66
C ALA A 186 -4.80 5.76 9.25
N LEU A 187 -4.91 7.03 8.85
CA LEU A 187 -3.75 7.88 8.53
C LEU A 187 -2.83 8.06 9.75
N PHE A 188 -3.39 8.31 10.93
CA PHE A 188 -2.61 8.47 12.16
C PHE A 188 -1.78 7.22 12.47
N VAL A 189 -2.39 6.04 12.40
CA VAL A 189 -1.68 4.77 12.61
C VAL A 189 -0.61 4.55 11.54
N ALA A 190 -0.91 4.84 10.27
CA ALA A 190 0.07 4.76 9.19
C ALA A 190 1.27 5.67 9.44
N MET A 191 1.04 6.95 9.75
CA MET A 191 2.10 7.93 10.01
C MET A 191 2.93 7.53 11.22
N THR A 192 2.29 7.16 12.33
CA THR A 192 3.02 6.73 13.54
C THR A 192 3.84 5.46 13.30
N ALA A 193 3.32 4.50 12.53
CA ALA A 193 4.08 3.31 12.12
C ALA A 193 5.27 3.67 11.23
N PHE A 194 5.07 4.56 10.26
CA PHE A 194 6.12 5.05 9.37
C PHE A 194 7.26 5.69 10.16
N PHE A 195 6.97 6.69 10.99
CA PHE A 195 7.96 7.39 11.80
C PHE A 195 8.64 6.48 12.83
N THR A 196 7.91 5.53 13.41
CA THR A 196 8.51 4.51 14.28
C THR A 196 9.53 3.66 13.51
N GLY A 197 9.22 3.31 12.26
CA GLY A 197 10.13 2.62 11.35
C GLY A 197 11.39 3.43 11.04
N LEU A 198 11.30 4.77 11.00
CA LEU A 198 12.46 5.65 10.73
C LEU A 198 13.44 5.78 11.90
N ARG A 199 13.16 5.21 13.08
CA ARG A 199 14.04 5.31 14.27
C ARG A 199 15.48 4.84 14.00
N HIS A 200 15.64 3.86 13.11
CA HIS A 200 16.94 3.36 12.70
C HIS A 200 17.06 3.44 11.18
N LEU A 201 17.93 4.35 10.73
CA LEU A 201 18.29 4.55 9.33
C LEU A 201 19.75 4.14 9.11
N ASP A 202 19.96 3.23 8.18
CA ASP A 202 21.25 2.99 7.58
C ASP A 202 21.25 3.53 6.14
N MET A 203 22.43 3.64 5.53
CA MET A 203 22.55 4.19 4.18
C MET A 203 21.69 3.44 3.14
N ARG A 204 21.51 2.13 3.28
CA ARG A 204 20.74 1.31 2.33
C ARG A 204 19.26 1.55 2.49
N LYS A 205 18.78 1.61 3.73
CA LYS A 205 17.40 1.95 4.05
C LYS A 205 17.08 3.38 3.61
N THR A 206 17.98 4.34 3.85
CA THR A 206 17.85 5.71 3.36
C THR A 206 17.77 5.74 1.84
N LEU A 207 18.67 5.05 1.12
CA LEU A 207 18.60 4.98 -0.35
C LEU A 207 17.29 4.36 -0.84
N ALA A 208 16.85 3.26 -0.22
CA ALA A 208 15.60 2.60 -0.60
C ALA A 208 14.38 3.50 -0.33
N LEU A 209 14.33 4.17 0.83
CA LEU A 209 13.28 5.13 1.17
C LEU A 209 13.25 6.31 0.20
N CYS A 210 14.40 6.94 -0.05
CA CYS A 210 14.51 8.05 -0.98
C CYS A 210 14.13 7.63 -2.40
N GLY A 211 14.52 6.43 -2.85
CA GLY A 211 14.16 5.91 -4.17
C GLY A 211 12.66 5.70 -4.33
N VAL A 212 12.00 5.08 -3.34
CA VAL A 212 10.54 4.88 -3.39
C VAL A 212 9.78 6.20 -3.22
N ALA A 213 10.23 7.10 -2.34
CA ALA A 213 9.66 8.42 -2.16
C ALA A 213 9.79 9.28 -3.44
N ALA A 214 10.96 9.24 -4.09
CA ALA A 214 11.17 9.90 -5.37
C ALA A 214 10.21 9.35 -6.43
N ALA A 215 9.96 8.04 -6.48
CA ALA A 215 8.97 7.46 -7.38
C ALA A 215 7.53 7.92 -7.06
N LEU A 216 7.15 7.96 -5.77
CA LEU A 216 5.84 8.45 -5.32
C LEU A 216 5.59 9.94 -5.62
N ILE A 217 6.65 10.71 -5.90
CA ILE A 217 6.57 12.12 -6.30
C ILE A 217 6.69 12.27 -7.82
N ALA A 218 7.76 11.74 -8.41
CA ALA A 218 8.11 11.95 -9.80
C ALA A 218 7.13 11.29 -10.77
N LEU A 219 6.68 10.06 -10.49
CA LEU A 219 5.77 9.34 -11.39
C LEU A 219 4.40 10.03 -11.55
N PRO A 220 3.65 10.35 -10.47
CA PRO A 220 2.37 11.04 -10.63
C PRO A 220 2.54 12.43 -11.26
N LEU A 221 3.58 13.19 -10.88
CA LEU A 221 3.84 14.51 -11.47
C LEU A 221 4.18 14.40 -12.96
N TYR A 222 5.01 13.43 -13.34
CA TYR A 222 5.35 13.18 -14.75
C TYR A 222 4.11 12.83 -15.56
N VAL A 223 3.31 11.86 -15.10
CA VAL A 223 2.10 11.43 -15.81
C VAL A 223 1.12 12.60 -15.94
N LEU A 224 0.86 13.33 -14.86
CA LEU A 224 -0.04 14.48 -14.90
C LEU A 224 0.47 15.61 -15.79
N GLN A 225 1.79 15.85 -15.81
CA GLN A 225 2.40 16.88 -16.64
C GLN A 225 2.32 16.52 -18.13
N VAL A 226 2.65 15.28 -18.49
CA VAL A 226 2.54 14.80 -19.89
C VAL A 226 1.08 14.81 -20.34
N SER A 227 0.15 14.49 -19.43
CA SER A 227 -1.30 14.52 -19.70
C SER A 227 -1.90 15.93 -19.66
N LEU A 228 -1.14 16.94 -19.23
CA LEU A 228 -1.62 18.30 -18.94
C LEU A 228 -2.88 18.31 -18.06
N SER A 229 -2.93 17.35 -17.14
CA SER A 229 -4.05 17.06 -16.26
C SER A 229 -3.71 17.45 -14.83
N ARG A 230 -4.74 17.59 -13.98
CA ARG A 230 -4.57 17.96 -12.58
C ARG A 230 -4.82 16.78 -11.66
N VAL A 231 -4.27 16.83 -10.46
CA VAL A 231 -4.70 15.93 -9.37
C VAL A 231 -6.22 16.05 -9.23
N GLY A 232 -6.94 14.92 -9.22
CA GLY A 232 -8.41 14.93 -9.16
C GLY A 232 -9.11 14.44 -10.43
N SER A 233 -8.52 14.62 -11.61
CA SER A 233 -9.19 14.28 -12.88
C SER A 233 -8.90 12.84 -13.34
N ASP A 234 -7.64 12.53 -13.66
CA ASP A 234 -7.30 11.26 -14.33
C ASP A 234 -6.46 10.31 -13.47
N LEU A 235 -5.82 10.83 -12.42
CA LEU A 235 -4.98 10.07 -11.51
C LEU A 235 -5.62 10.00 -10.12
N GLN A 236 -5.85 8.78 -9.64
CA GLN A 236 -6.51 8.49 -8.37
C GLN A 236 -5.56 7.82 -7.36
N PRO A 237 -5.80 7.97 -6.03
CA PRO A 237 -4.97 7.40 -4.98
C PRO A 237 -4.65 5.90 -5.13
N ARG A 238 -5.61 5.11 -5.62
CA ARG A 238 -5.45 3.66 -5.81
C ARG A 238 -4.27 3.29 -6.70
N TYR A 239 -3.86 4.16 -7.63
CA TYR A 239 -2.74 3.89 -8.53
C TYR A 239 -1.39 3.98 -7.82
N LEU A 240 -1.27 4.82 -6.77
CA LEU A 240 -0.04 4.94 -5.99
C LEU A 240 0.02 3.97 -4.81
N LEU A 241 -1.10 3.35 -4.45
CA LEU A 241 -1.19 2.46 -3.29
C LEU A 241 -0.13 1.34 -3.27
N PRO A 242 0.21 0.64 -4.36
CA PRO A 242 1.30 -0.34 -4.34
C PRO A 242 2.63 0.23 -3.82
N LEU A 243 3.00 1.45 -4.22
CA LEU A 243 4.21 2.12 -3.74
C LEU A 243 4.08 2.61 -2.30
N ILE A 244 2.88 3.01 -1.86
CA ILE A 244 2.62 3.35 -0.44
C ILE A 244 2.81 2.11 0.46
N VAL A 245 2.37 0.93 0.01
CA VAL A 245 2.64 -0.31 0.73
C VAL A 245 4.15 -0.59 0.78
N VAL A 246 4.88 -0.41 -0.33
CA VAL A 246 6.34 -0.63 -0.39
C VAL A 246 7.10 0.37 0.48
N ILE A 247 6.79 1.66 0.45
CA ILE A 247 7.51 2.65 1.27
C ILE A 247 7.28 2.37 2.76
N MET A 248 6.07 1.94 3.14
CA MET A 248 5.79 1.48 4.50
C MET A 248 6.60 0.23 4.85
N ALA A 249 6.68 -0.73 3.93
CA ALA A 249 7.47 -1.96 4.13
C ALA A 249 8.96 -1.66 4.32
N VAL A 250 9.51 -0.74 3.55
CA VAL A 250 10.91 -0.27 3.67
C VAL A 250 11.10 0.50 4.97
N ALA A 251 10.17 1.37 5.36
CA ALA A 251 10.25 2.11 6.63
C ALA A 251 10.25 1.15 7.83
N LEU A 252 9.38 0.14 7.80
CA LEU A 252 9.25 -0.88 8.85
C LEU A 252 10.32 -1.99 8.76
N TYR A 253 11.18 -1.96 7.74
CA TYR A 253 12.31 -2.89 7.66
C TYR A 253 13.32 -2.61 8.78
N VAL A 254 13.67 -3.65 9.53
CA VAL A 254 14.69 -3.60 10.56
C VAL A 254 15.72 -4.67 10.27
N LYS A 255 16.99 -4.25 10.22
CA LYS A 255 18.12 -5.13 10.03
C LYS A 255 18.35 -5.97 11.29
N SER A 256 18.78 -7.21 11.13
CA SER A 256 19.13 -8.10 12.24
C SER A 256 20.05 -7.41 13.25
N GLY A 257 19.68 -7.44 14.53
CA GLY A 257 20.41 -6.81 15.63
C GLY A 257 19.86 -5.45 16.08
N HIS A 258 18.82 -4.92 15.43
CA HIS A 258 18.06 -3.78 15.91
C HIS A 258 16.65 -4.20 16.31
N ASP A 259 16.14 -3.60 17.39
CA ASP A 259 14.80 -3.87 17.89
C ASP A 259 13.79 -2.86 17.32
N PHE A 260 12.65 -3.38 16.88
CA PHE A 260 11.45 -2.58 16.65
C PHE A 260 10.56 -2.71 17.88
N PHE A 261 10.48 -1.66 18.68
CA PHE A 261 9.66 -1.66 19.88
C PHE A 261 8.47 -0.73 19.74
N VAL A 262 7.28 -1.29 19.90
CA VAL A 262 6.02 -0.56 20.06
C VAL A 262 5.46 -0.99 21.41
N SER A 263 5.10 -0.04 22.27
CA SER A 263 4.60 -0.36 23.61
C SER A 263 3.24 -1.04 23.54
N ARG A 264 2.88 -1.82 24.57
CA ARG A 264 1.54 -2.44 24.65
C ARG A 264 0.43 -1.40 24.53
N GLY A 265 0.60 -0.22 25.13
CA GLY A 265 -0.35 0.88 25.02
C GLY A 265 -0.50 1.38 23.58
N GLN A 266 0.60 1.56 22.85
CA GLN A 266 0.57 1.93 21.42
C GLN A 266 -0.11 0.86 20.57
N ILE A 267 0.15 -0.42 20.84
CA ILE A 267 -0.53 -1.54 20.14
C ILE A 267 -2.04 -1.49 20.38
N VAL A 268 -2.49 -1.33 21.63
CA VAL A 268 -3.92 -1.23 21.95
C VAL A 268 -4.57 -0.05 21.22
N VAL A 269 -3.90 1.11 21.19
CA VAL A 269 -4.38 2.29 20.45
C VAL A 269 -4.48 1.99 18.95
N TRP A 270 -3.45 1.40 18.35
CA TRP A 270 -3.45 1.06 16.91
C TRP A 270 -4.54 0.04 16.56
N VAL A 271 -4.69 -1.01 17.36
CA VAL A 271 -5.72 -2.04 17.17
C VAL A 271 -7.12 -1.44 17.31
N GLY A 272 -7.35 -0.59 18.32
CA GLY A 272 -8.63 0.10 18.51
C GLY A 272 -8.96 1.03 17.33
N MET A 273 -8.00 1.87 16.92
CA MET A 273 -8.18 2.82 15.81
C MET A 273 -8.44 2.11 14.47
N LEU A 274 -7.59 1.13 14.10
CA LEU A 274 -7.77 0.38 12.86
C LEU A 274 -9.01 -0.53 12.90
N GLY A 275 -9.37 -1.04 14.08
CA GLY A 275 -10.56 -1.87 14.28
C GLY A 275 -11.86 -1.08 14.05
N VAL A 276 -11.98 0.07 14.73
CA VAL A 276 -13.12 0.98 14.56
C VAL A 276 -13.19 1.53 13.14
N ALA A 277 -12.06 1.96 12.58
CA ALA A 277 -12.00 2.48 11.21
C ALA A 277 -12.47 1.43 10.19
N GLN A 278 -12.02 0.18 10.29
CA GLN A 278 -12.45 -0.87 9.37
C GLN A 278 -13.93 -1.23 9.53
N SER A 279 -14.41 -1.36 10.76
CA SER A 279 -15.80 -1.72 11.03
C SER A 279 -16.77 -0.66 10.49
N LEU A 280 -16.44 0.62 10.68
CA LEU A 280 -17.20 1.74 10.13
C LEU A 280 -17.11 1.82 8.61
N ALA A 281 -15.91 1.63 8.04
CA ALA A 281 -15.74 1.61 6.59
C ALA A 281 -16.59 0.51 5.94
N LEU A 282 -16.57 -0.69 6.53
CA LEU A 282 -17.38 -1.82 6.08
C LEU A 282 -18.88 -1.50 6.19
N HIS A 283 -19.33 -0.94 7.32
CA HIS A 283 -20.73 -0.56 7.53
C HIS A 283 -21.20 0.45 6.47
N VAL A 284 -20.47 1.56 6.31
CA VAL A 284 -20.82 2.63 5.37
C VAL A 284 -20.81 2.12 3.93
N ASN A 285 -19.82 1.31 3.57
CA ASN A 285 -19.74 0.71 2.25
C ASN A 285 -20.90 -0.26 2.00
N MET A 286 -21.21 -1.14 2.95
CA MET A 286 -22.36 -2.05 2.82
C MET A 286 -23.67 -1.29 2.70
N ARG A 287 -23.91 -0.30 3.58
CA ARG A 287 -25.10 0.56 3.56
C ARG A 287 -25.34 1.16 2.19
N ARG A 288 -24.28 1.72 1.57
CA ARG A 288 -24.35 2.34 0.25
C ARG A 288 -24.94 1.40 -0.81
N TYR A 289 -24.62 0.12 -0.77
CA TYR A 289 -25.11 -0.88 -1.72
C TYR A 289 -26.44 -1.55 -1.30
N ILE A 290 -26.83 -1.48 -0.03
CA ILE A 290 -28.04 -2.15 0.49
C ILE A 290 -29.26 -1.21 0.49
N THR A 291 -29.07 0.03 0.94
CA THR A 291 -30.15 1.00 1.18
C THR A 291 -29.79 2.41 0.71
N GLY A 292 -28.79 2.57 -0.16
CA GLY A 292 -28.34 3.89 -0.59
C GLY A 292 -27.81 4.79 0.54
N THR A 293 -28.23 6.05 0.54
CA THR A 293 -27.75 7.12 1.45
C THR A 293 -28.86 7.77 2.28
N ASP A 294 -30.10 7.33 2.11
CA ASP A 294 -31.32 7.94 2.65
C ASP A 294 -31.81 7.28 3.94
N VAL A 295 -31.54 6.00 4.15
CA VAL A 295 -31.78 5.35 5.44
C VAL A 295 -30.66 5.74 6.42
N LEU A 296 -30.97 6.19 7.64
CA LEU A 296 -30.01 6.54 8.71
C LEU A 296 -30.19 5.64 9.95
N SER A 297 -29.88 4.35 9.79
CA SER A 297 -29.86 3.33 10.84
C SER A 297 -28.52 2.62 10.97
N MET A 298 -28.17 2.17 12.17
CA MET A 298 -27.04 1.26 12.39
C MET A 298 -27.37 -0.20 12.00
N ASN A 299 -28.65 -0.55 11.97
CA ASN A 299 -29.10 -1.87 11.59
C ASN A 299 -29.16 -2.00 10.05
N LEU A 300 -28.23 -2.76 9.46
CA LEU A 300 -28.19 -3.00 8.02
C LEU A 300 -29.32 -3.92 7.52
N ASN A 301 -30.05 -4.57 8.42
CA ASN A 301 -31.23 -5.37 8.04
C ASN A 301 -32.50 -4.53 7.91
N GLN A 302 -32.45 -3.24 8.24
CA GLN A 302 -33.60 -2.36 8.15
C GLN A 302 -33.74 -1.83 6.71
N ASN A 303 -34.94 -1.97 6.13
CA ASN A 303 -35.26 -1.45 4.79
C ASN A 303 -34.29 -1.93 3.69
N ILE A 304 -33.95 -3.23 3.69
CA ILE A 304 -33.08 -3.81 2.65
C ILE A 304 -33.72 -3.61 1.27
N GLU A 305 -33.07 -2.85 0.40
CA GLU A 305 -33.47 -2.69 -1.01
C GLU A 305 -32.74 -3.70 -1.89
N TRP A 306 -31.48 -3.99 -1.55
CA TRP A 306 -30.67 -4.97 -2.25
C TRP A 306 -29.83 -5.83 -1.30
N TRP A 307 -29.98 -7.15 -1.43
CA TRP A 307 -29.12 -8.15 -0.80
C TRP A 307 -29.21 -9.48 -1.55
N TRP A 308 -28.24 -10.36 -1.35
CA TRP A 308 -28.28 -11.69 -1.95
C TRP A 308 -29.36 -12.56 -1.30
N SER A 309 -29.98 -13.45 -2.08
CA SER A 309 -30.92 -14.46 -1.59
C SER A 309 -30.16 -15.59 -0.86
N THR A 310 -29.69 -15.30 0.35
CA THR A 310 -28.94 -16.23 1.20
C THR A 310 -29.45 -16.18 2.63
N SER A 311 -29.13 -17.20 3.44
CA SER A 311 -29.51 -17.26 4.86
C SER A 311 -28.72 -16.29 5.76
N VAL A 312 -27.68 -15.63 5.22
CA VAL A 312 -26.82 -14.71 5.98
C VAL A 312 -27.26 -13.28 5.68
N GLY A 313 -27.79 -12.59 6.69
CA GLY A 313 -28.22 -11.19 6.57
C GLY A 313 -27.04 -10.19 6.56
N PRO A 314 -27.25 -8.97 6.04
CA PRO A 314 -26.22 -7.92 6.00
C PRO A 314 -25.57 -7.63 7.36
N GLN A 315 -26.37 -7.54 8.42
CA GLN A 315 -25.88 -7.26 9.76
C GLN A 315 -24.89 -8.34 10.24
N THR A 316 -25.15 -9.59 9.91
CA THR A 316 -24.29 -10.72 10.27
C THR A 316 -22.94 -10.63 9.55
N VAL A 317 -22.93 -10.30 8.25
CA VAL A 317 -21.68 -10.10 7.48
C VAL A 317 -20.85 -8.96 8.07
N TRP A 318 -21.50 -7.84 8.42
CA TRP A 318 -20.81 -6.71 9.05
C TRP A 318 -20.17 -7.10 10.39
N ILE A 319 -20.91 -7.81 11.25
CA ILE A 319 -20.40 -8.26 12.56
C ILE A 319 -19.22 -9.23 12.39
N ILE A 320 -19.38 -10.27 11.55
CA ILE A 320 -18.32 -11.26 11.33
C ILE A 320 -17.08 -10.62 10.71
N GLY A 321 -17.26 -9.73 9.73
CA GLY A 321 -16.16 -9.00 9.08
C GLY A 321 -15.39 -8.13 10.08
N SER A 322 -16.12 -7.40 10.93
CA SER A 322 -15.54 -6.55 11.97
C SER A 322 -14.75 -7.36 13.02
N ILE A 323 -15.33 -8.46 13.50
CA ILE A 323 -14.66 -9.36 14.47
C ILE A 323 -13.42 -10.00 13.84
N SER A 324 -13.53 -10.51 12.61
CA SER A 324 -12.42 -11.16 11.91
C SER A 324 -11.25 -10.20 11.70
N TRP A 325 -11.53 -8.95 11.34
CA TRP A 325 -10.50 -7.92 11.23
C TRP A 325 -9.83 -7.62 12.57
N PHE A 326 -10.62 -7.46 13.64
CA PHE A 326 -10.09 -7.21 14.98
C PHE A 326 -9.18 -8.36 15.46
N LEU A 327 -9.60 -9.61 15.26
CA LEU A 327 -8.80 -10.79 15.57
C LEU A 327 -7.50 -10.84 14.75
N LEU A 328 -7.55 -10.50 13.46
CA LEU A 328 -6.36 -10.40 12.61
C LEU A 328 -5.37 -9.36 13.14
N LEU A 329 -5.85 -8.17 13.52
CA LEU A 329 -5.01 -7.13 14.12
C LEU A 329 -4.35 -7.63 15.40
N LEU A 330 -5.13 -8.24 16.31
CA LEU A 330 -4.60 -8.83 17.53
C LEU A 330 -3.50 -9.86 17.23
N LEU A 331 -3.73 -10.78 16.29
CA LEU A 331 -2.72 -11.78 15.92
C LEU A 331 -1.43 -11.14 15.37
N ILE A 332 -1.56 -10.14 14.47
CA ILE A 332 -0.39 -9.47 13.88
C ILE A 332 0.39 -8.70 14.95
N PHE A 333 -0.28 -7.87 15.75
CA PHE A 333 0.40 -6.97 16.68
C PHE A 333 0.87 -7.67 17.98
N ASN A 334 0.17 -8.70 18.45
CA ASN A 334 0.60 -9.43 19.65
C ASN A 334 1.87 -10.25 19.38
N ASN A 335 2.05 -10.77 18.17
CA ASN A 335 3.28 -11.45 17.74
C ASN A 335 4.50 -10.51 17.71
N LEU A 336 4.31 -9.20 17.51
CA LEU A 336 5.39 -8.21 17.60
C LEU A 336 5.86 -8.03 19.03
N HIS A 337 4.90 -7.89 19.95
CA HIS A 337 5.18 -7.69 21.37
C HIS A 337 6.00 -8.87 21.95
N LEU A 338 5.61 -10.10 21.62
CA LEU A 338 6.32 -11.32 22.03
C LEU A 338 7.75 -11.39 21.47
N SER A 339 7.97 -10.88 20.26
CA SER A 339 9.30 -10.84 19.64
C SER A 339 10.21 -9.83 20.33
N GLY A 340 9.68 -8.65 20.71
CA GLY A 340 10.40 -7.63 21.44
C GLY A 340 10.81 -8.06 22.86
N GLU A 341 9.92 -8.69 23.62
CA GLU A 341 10.24 -9.15 24.98
C GLU A 341 11.34 -10.22 25.01
N LYS A 342 11.38 -11.11 24.01
CA LYS A 342 12.44 -12.13 23.90
C LYS A 342 13.81 -11.49 23.66
N HIS A 343 13.89 -10.48 22.80
CA HIS A 343 15.15 -9.77 22.54
C HIS A 343 15.67 -9.04 23.78
N VAL A 344 14.80 -8.32 24.51
CA VAL A 344 15.18 -7.61 25.75
C VAL A 344 15.70 -8.58 26.81
N LYS A 345 15.02 -9.72 27.03
CA LYS A 345 15.46 -10.74 28.02
C LYS A 345 16.80 -11.36 27.65
N THR A 346 17.05 -11.61 26.35
CA THR A 346 18.31 -12.21 25.88
C THR A 346 19.48 -11.22 26.02
N HIS A 347 19.24 -9.93 25.72
CA HIS A 347 20.25 -8.88 25.92
C HIS A 347 20.59 -8.69 27.40
N ALA A 348 19.57 -8.63 28.28
CA ALA A 348 19.76 -8.50 29.72
C ALA A 348 20.55 -9.68 30.32
N ALA A 349 20.26 -10.90 29.88
CA ALA A 349 20.98 -12.10 30.31
C ALA A 349 22.46 -12.08 29.87
N PHE A 350 22.75 -11.63 28.64
CA PHE A 350 24.12 -11.51 28.13
C PHE A 350 24.95 -10.47 28.89
N THR A 351 24.35 -9.34 29.28
CA THR A 351 25.02 -8.31 30.10
C THR A 351 25.23 -8.72 31.55
N ALA A 352 24.42 -9.63 32.10
CA ALA A 352 24.58 -10.12 33.47
C ALA A 352 25.69 -11.19 33.62
N THR A 353 26.18 -11.75 32.52
CA THR A 353 27.24 -12.78 32.47
C THR A 353 28.64 -12.24 32.15
N LYS A 354 28.82 -10.92 32.12
CA LYS A 354 30.13 -10.25 31.98
C LYS A 354 30.45 -9.46 33.23
#